data_AF-A0A9X7QVX7-F1
#
_entry.id   AF-A0A9X7QVX7-F1
#
_cell.length_a   1.000
_cell.length_b   1.000
_cell.length_c   1.000
_cell.angle_alpha   90.00
_cell.angle_beta   90.00
_cell.angle_gamma   90.00
#
_symmetry.space_group_name_H-M   'P 1'
#
loop_
_entity.id
_entity.type
_entity.pdbx_description
1 polymer ?
#
loop_
_entity_poly.entity_id
_entity_poly.type
_entity_poly.pdbx_seq_one_letter_code
_entity_poly.pdbx_strand_id
1 'polypeptide(L)' 'MGRVLYTGESFGVDSLTKGQKYNVVRDEFGTLTIVDASEEDYIYDFNNPRPLDGSSKGGNFTIVDDPRKLLKKLI' A
#
# COMPACT_ATOMS: atom_id res chain seq x y z
N MET A 1 -11.98 -6.30 -3.62
CA MET A 1 -10.65 -5.66 -3.53
C MET A 1 -10.90 -4.19 -3.25
N GLY A 2 -10.11 -3.59 -2.37
CA GLY A 2 -10.44 -2.34 -1.69
C GLY A 2 -9.39 -1.26 -1.96
N ARG A 3 -9.43 -0.17 -1.18
CA ARG A 3 -8.50 0.95 -1.30
C ARG A 3 -7.95 1.37 0.04
N VAL A 4 -6.71 1.80 0.04
CA VAL A 4 -6.02 2.34 1.22
C VAL A 4 -5.50 3.75 0.92
N LEU A 5 -5.39 4.57 1.95
CA LEU A 5 -4.73 5.87 1.95
C LEU A 5 -3.35 5.69 2.59
N TYR A 6 -2.30 6.12 1.91
CA TYR A 6 -0.96 6.13 2.50
C TYR A 6 -0.71 7.42 3.28
N THR A 7 -0.34 7.27 4.55
CA THR A 7 0.10 8.36 5.42
C THR A 7 1.50 8.07 5.93
N GLY A 8 2.50 8.67 5.30
CA GLY A 8 3.91 8.54 5.64
C GLY A 8 4.76 9.55 4.89
N GLU A 9 6.08 9.42 4.98
CA GLU A 9 6.99 10.14 4.09
C GLU A 9 6.86 9.58 2.66
N SER A 10 6.80 10.45 1.64
CA SER A 10 6.88 9.99 0.26
C SER A 10 8.26 9.41 -0.01
N PHE A 11 8.32 8.31 -0.77
CA PHE A 11 9.57 7.69 -1.17
C PHE A 11 9.46 7.07 -2.56
N GLY A 12 10.60 6.83 -3.20
CA GLY A 12 10.65 6.41 -4.60
C GLY A 12 10.19 7.51 -5.56
N VAL A 13 10.53 7.40 -6.84
CA VAL A 13 10.02 8.33 -7.86
C VAL A 13 8.53 8.04 -8.11
N ASP A 14 8.20 6.76 -8.26
CA ASP A 14 6.84 6.29 -8.58
C ASP A 14 6.32 5.26 -7.55
N SER A 15 6.72 5.36 -6.28
CA SER A 15 6.26 4.43 -5.23
C SER A 15 5.11 5.05 -4.40
N LEU A 16 5.19 5.01 -3.05
CA LEU A 16 4.15 5.55 -2.19
C LEU A 16 4.35 7.05 -1.92
N THR A 17 3.32 7.82 -2.25
CA THR A 17 3.26 9.27 -2.09
C THR A 17 2.28 9.64 -0.99
N LYS A 18 2.73 10.48 -0.07
CA LYS A 18 1.93 10.93 1.08
C LYS A 18 0.57 11.48 0.64
N GLY A 19 -0.49 10.97 1.26
CA GLY A 19 -1.86 11.43 1.01
C GLY A 19 -2.51 10.82 -0.23
N GLN A 20 -1.79 9.97 -0.97
CA GLN A 20 -2.32 9.28 -2.13
C GLN A 20 -3.10 8.02 -1.73
N LYS A 21 -4.15 7.73 -2.50
CA LYS A 21 -4.95 6.51 -2.36
C LYS A 21 -4.50 5.49 -3.39
N TYR A 22 -4.42 4.24 -2.96
CA TYR A 22 -3.96 3.14 -3.78
C TYR A 22 -4.94 1.98 -3.76
N ASN A 23 -4.98 1.25 -4.88
CA ASN A 23 -5.78 0.04 -5.01
C ASN A 23 -5.05 -1.14 -4.39
N VAL A 24 -5.77 -1.94 -3.60
CA VAL A 24 -5.24 -3.21 -3.09
C VAL A 24 -5.76 -4.33 -3.98
N VAL A 25 -4.87 -5.04 -4.66
CA VAL A 25 -5.20 -6.17 -5.53
C VAL A 25 -4.66 -7.48 -4.96
N ARG A 26 -4.92 -8.60 -5.64
CA ARG A 26 -4.16 -9.84 -5.39
C ARG A 26 -3.45 -10.24 -6.66
N ASP A 27 -2.22 -10.72 -6.48
CA ASP A 27 -1.47 -11.37 -7.55
C ASP A 27 -2.09 -12.75 -7.91
N GLU A 28 -1.48 -13.42 -8.88
CA GLU A 28 -1.88 -14.77 -9.33
C GLU A 28 -1.81 -15.84 -8.22
N PHE A 29 -1.03 -15.60 -7.16
CA PHE A 29 -0.86 -16.49 -6.01
C PHE A 29 -1.82 -16.15 -4.85
N GLY A 30 -2.59 -15.08 -4.99
CA GLY A 30 -3.52 -14.61 -3.97
C GLY A 30 -2.90 -13.72 -2.89
N THR A 31 -1.62 -13.32 -3.04
CA THR A 31 -0.92 -12.37 -2.17
C THR A 31 -1.50 -10.98 -2.35
N LEU A 32 -1.59 -10.19 -1.29
CA LEU A 32 -2.05 -8.81 -1.41
C LEU A 32 -0.92 -7.90 -1.86
N THR A 33 -1.20 -7.14 -2.92
CA THR A 33 -0.29 -6.17 -3.51
C THR A 33 -0.97 -4.80 -3.62
N ILE A 34 -0.16 -3.75 -3.72
CA ILE A 34 -0.59 -2.37 -3.90
C ILE A 34 -0.21 -1.95 -5.31
N VAL A 35 -1.19 -1.51 -6.10
CA VAL A 35 -0.92 -0.79 -7.34
C VAL A 35 -0.50 0.63 -6.96
N ASP A 36 0.79 0.93 -7.04
CA ASP A 36 1.35 2.22 -6.60
C ASP A 36 1.39 3.25 -7.74
N ALA A 37 2.20 4.31 -7.62
CA ALA A 37 2.23 5.38 -8.61
C ALA A 37 2.89 4.97 -9.94
N SER A 38 3.61 3.84 -9.97
CA SER A 38 4.18 3.23 -11.18
C SER A 38 3.13 2.53 -12.05
N GLU A 39 1.90 2.39 -11.54
CA GLU A 39 0.81 1.60 -12.13
C GLU A 39 1.05 0.07 -12.12
N GLU A 40 2.15 -0.38 -11.50
CA GLU A 40 2.43 -1.79 -11.25
C GLU A 40 2.07 -2.18 -9.82
N ASP A 41 1.86 -3.47 -9.58
CA ASP A 41 1.53 -3.98 -8.25
C ASP A 41 2.74 -4.55 -7.51
N TYR A 42 2.99 -4.00 -6.31
CA TYR A 42 4.10 -4.38 -5.46
C TYR A 42 3.64 -4.87 -4.09
N ILE A 43 4.42 -5.75 -3.49
CA ILE A 43 4.23 -6.18 -2.10
C ILE A 43 4.83 -5.10 -1.20
N TYR A 44 3.99 -4.56 -0.32
CA TYR A 44 4.39 -3.67 0.76
C TYR A 44 4.10 -4.33 2.12
N ASP A 45 4.89 -3.98 3.13
CA ASP A 45 4.50 -4.22 4.52
C ASP A 45 3.25 -3.37 4.81
N PHE A 46 2.15 -4.01 5.23
CA PHE A 46 0.90 -3.31 5.52
C PHE A 46 0.91 -2.59 6.87
N ASN A 47 1.81 -2.96 7.78
CA ASN A 47 1.98 -2.33 9.09
C ASN A 47 2.94 -1.13 9.03
N ASN A 48 3.97 -1.20 8.20
CA ASN A 48 4.93 -0.11 8.01
C ASN A 48 5.51 -0.09 6.58
N PRO A 49 4.73 0.34 5.58
CA PRO A 49 5.21 0.45 4.21
C PRO A 49 6.38 1.44 4.11
N ARG A 50 7.55 0.93 3.70
CA ARG A 50 8.80 1.68 3.59
C ARG A 50 9.77 1.03 2.60
N PRO A 51 10.76 1.77 2.07
CA PRO A 51 11.78 1.19 1.21
C PRO A 51 12.74 0.31 2.02
N LEU A 52 13.22 -0.77 1.40
CA LEU A 52 14.09 -1.76 2.04
C LEU A 52 15.48 -1.23 2.38
N ASP A 53 15.94 -0.21 1.66
CA ASP A 53 17.23 0.45 1.88
C ASP A 53 17.23 1.41 3.08
N GLY A 54 16.07 1.64 3.71
CA GLY A 54 15.93 2.54 4.86
C GLY A 54 16.01 4.03 4.50
N SER A 55 15.90 4.39 3.22
CA SER A 55 15.90 5.79 2.75
C SER A 55 14.71 6.62 3.24
N SER A 56 13.67 5.97 3.77
CA SER A 56 12.52 6.61 4.41
C SER A 56 12.07 5.85 5.65
N LYS A 57 11.49 6.59 6.61
CA LYS A 57 10.83 6.00 7.79
C LYS A 57 9.56 5.22 7.43
N GLY A 58 8.99 5.47 6.26
CA GLY A 58 7.74 4.88 5.81
C GLY A 58 6.50 5.57 6.35
N GLY A 59 5.44 4.79 6.54
CA GLY A 59 4.14 5.29 6.95
C GLY A 59 3.17 4.20 7.39
N ASN A 60 1.88 4.48 7.22
CA ASN A 60 0.79 3.58 7.52
C ASN A 60 -0.23 3.60 6.38
N PHE A 61 -0.97 2.50 6.22
CA PHE A 61 -2.14 2.45 5.39
C PHE A 61 -3.41 2.61 6.23
N THR A 62 -4.30 3.51 5.82
CA THR A 62 -5.66 3.61 6.38
C THR A 62 -6.66 3.08 5.36
N ILE A 63 -7.57 2.21 5.78
CA ILE A 63 -8.61 1.67 4.89
C ILE A 63 -9.56 2.79 4.46
N VAL A 64 -9.66 3.02 3.14
CA VAL A 64 -10.62 3.95 2.53
C VAL A 64 -11.88 3.21 2.12
N ASP A 65 -11.72 2.00 1.58
CA ASP A 65 -12.82 1.15 1.15
C ASP A 65 -12.43 -0.32 1.28
N ASP A 66 -13.35 -1.15 1.79
CA ASP A 66 -13.15 -2.59 1.99
C ASP A 66 -14.49 -3.34 1.89
N PRO A 67 -15.08 -3.42 0.68
CA PRO A 67 -16.42 -3.94 0.49
C PRO A 67 -16.54 -5.43 0.87
N ARG A 68 -15.41 -6.15 0.88
CA ARG A 68 -15.35 -7.58 1.23
C ARG A 68 -14.86 -7.82 2.67
N LYS A 69 -14.59 -6.76 3.44
CA LYS A 69 -14.08 -6.82 4.83
C LYS A 69 -12.81 -7.67 4.96
N LEU A 70 -11.95 -7.64 3.95
CA LEU A 70 -10.69 -8.40 3.90
C LEU A 70 -9.53 -7.57 4.46
N LEU A 71 -9.48 -6.27 4.13
CA LEU A 71 -8.42 -5.37 4.58
C LEU A 71 -8.50 -5.14 6.10
N LYS A 72 -9.71 -5.06 6.66
CA LYS A 72 -9.94 -4.88 8.10
C LYS A 72 -9.38 -6.02 8.98
N LYS A 73 -9.04 -7.17 8.39
CA LYS A 73 -8.42 -8.29 9.13
C LYS A 73 -6.90 -8.21 9.18
N LEU A 74 -6.31 -7.29 8.42
CA LEU A 74 -4.86 -7.21 8.19
C LEU A 74 -4.23 -5.96 8.81
N ILE A 75 -5.00 -4.88 8.90
CA ILE A 75 -4.61 -3.56 9.44
C ILE A 75 -5.37 -3.32 10.74
#